data_AF-A0A5C6E8C4-F1
#
_entry.id   AF-A0A5C6E8C4-F1
#
_cell.length_a   1.000
_cell.length_b   1.000
_cell.length_c   1.000
_cell.angle_alpha   90.00
_cell.angle_beta   90.00
_cell.angle_gamma   90.00
#
_symmetry.space_group_name_H-M   'P 1'
#
loop_
_entity.id
_entity.type
_entity.pdbx_description
1 polymer ?
#
loop_
_entity_poly.entity_id
_entity_poly.type
_entity_poly.pdbx_seq_one_letter_code
_entity_poly.pdbx_strand_id
1 'polypeptide(L)'
;MHLNIDQTLVRRLNLVLTSGGHANFRLQTLIDSPIGLSPWEGWLLLCLIRHRGRQQFVLENMQARLDGDPETMAKAGALGHPDRPRVGLVPGDTNWRYRFHGRGCCMTHRVTGEEIDVDFHDETADWIGRFFFVKYLDSLRRPTFVEKRINELYPSPSTVNIGIDELLERGILEAGKYGASFRLAIPWEDLCNLLDQIEFHWSDPGTRHLAAAAMSDWPGLSAIELDYADRSDACFTEKNDDLQRRFLTDRRSADALMLLADLNAPNLDICLGSALEMPSSGVLSSALKIVGRKSLADRWSTQLKNIIHRVDPNGELPSPHIWITALKMLVQLNQEKTGNKNSGGSIESN
;
A
#
# COMPACT_ATOMS: atom_id res chain seq x y z
N MET A 1 -21.67 13.96 1.03
CA MET A 1 -22.23 12.76 1.72
C MET A 1 -21.25 12.18 2.77
N HIS A 2 -20.11 12.81 3.07
CA HIS A 2 -19.10 12.25 4.00
C HIS A 2 -18.95 13.01 5.34
N LEU A 3 -19.98 13.78 5.73
CA LEU A 3 -19.92 14.70 6.88
C LEU A 3 -19.70 14.07 8.26
N ASN A 4 -19.56 12.75 8.40
CA ASN A 4 -19.41 12.08 9.71
C ASN A 4 -18.53 10.81 9.72
N ILE A 5 -17.61 10.62 8.75
CA ILE A 5 -16.78 9.39 8.75
C ILE A 5 -15.83 9.35 9.96
N ASP A 6 -15.30 10.49 10.37
CA ASP A 6 -14.50 10.69 11.58
C ASP A 6 -15.29 10.31 12.84
N GLN A 7 -16.51 10.83 13.01
CA GLN A 7 -17.37 10.49 14.15
C GLN A 7 -17.73 9.01 14.17
N THR A 8 -17.96 8.42 12.99
CA THR A 8 -18.23 6.99 12.82
C THR A 8 -17.02 6.17 13.25
N LEU A 9 -15.81 6.54 12.82
CA LEU A 9 -14.57 5.89 13.23
C LEU A 9 -14.36 6.00 14.74
N VAL A 10 -14.49 7.19 15.33
CA VAL A 10 -14.37 7.40 16.78
C VAL A 10 -15.32 6.48 17.53
N ARG A 11 -16.61 6.46 17.16
CA ARG A 11 -17.60 5.59 17.81
C ARG A 11 -17.23 4.11 17.69
N ARG A 12 -16.82 3.66 16.50
CA ARG A 12 -16.50 2.24 16.24
C ARG A 12 -15.22 1.81 16.96
N LEU A 13 -14.17 2.62 16.95
CA LEU A 13 -12.92 2.32 17.67
C LEU A 13 -13.13 2.32 19.20
N ASN A 14 -14.00 3.18 19.73
CA ASN A 14 -14.39 3.11 21.14
C ASN A 14 -15.11 1.79 21.50
N LEU A 15 -15.89 1.21 20.59
CA LEU A 15 -16.50 -0.12 20.80
C LEU A 15 -15.45 -1.24 20.85
N VAL A 16 -14.30 -1.07 20.18
CA VAL A 16 -13.17 -2.00 20.26
C VAL A 16 -12.49 -1.91 21.64
N LEU A 17 -12.34 -0.71 22.19
CA LEU A 17 -11.63 -0.46 23.46
C LEU A 17 -12.46 -0.74 24.72
N THR A 18 -13.78 -0.69 24.64
CA THR A 18 -14.63 -0.89 25.82
C THR A 18 -14.37 -2.28 26.43
N SER A 19 -14.07 -2.35 27.74
CA SER A 19 -13.85 -3.62 28.43
C SER A 19 -15.17 -4.17 29.01
N GLY A 20 -15.37 -5.49 29.02
CA GLY A 20 -16.52 -6.15 29.67
C GLY A 20 -17.14 -7.31 28.88
N GLY A 21 -17.84 -8.23 29.56
CA GLY A 21 -18.35 -9.52 29.06
C GLY A 21 -19.45 -9.49 27.98
N HIS A 22 -19.50 -8.45 27.15
CA HIS A 22 -20.47 -8.26 26.07
C HIS A 22 -19.83 -8.18 24.68
N ALA A 23 -18.69 -8.86 24.47
CA ALA A 23 -17.98 -8.87 23.18
C ALA A 23 -18.91 -9.27 22.02
N ASN A 24 -19.76 -10.28 22.20
CA ASN A 24 -20.71 -10.75 21.18
C ASN A 24 -21.73 -9.68 20.78
N PHE A 25 -22.27 -8.92 21.75
CA PHE A 25 -23.24 -7.85 21.43
C PHE A 25 -22.59 -6.70 20.65
N ARG A 26 -21.35 -6.34 21.00
CA ARG A 26 -20.61 -5.30 20.28
C ARG A 26 -20.21 -5.76 18.88
N LEU A 27 -19.77 -7.00 18.75
CA LEU A 27 -19.48 -7.62 17.47
C LEU A 27 -20.72 -7.55 16.56
N GLN A 28 -21.87 -8.01 17.06
CA GLN A 28 -23.13 -7.94 16.32
C GLN A 28 -23.49 -6.49 15.94
N THR A 29 -23.34 -5.54 16.86
CA THR A 29 -23.58 -4.11 16.59
C THR A 29 -22.71 -3.58 15.45
N LEU A 30 -21.42 -3.96 15.40
CA LEU A 30 -20.48 -3.54 14.36
C LEU A 30 -20.80 -4.21 13.01
N ILE A 31 -21.25 -5.46 13.04
CA ILE A 31 -21.63 -6.25 11.86
C ILE A 31 -22.92 -5.71 11.22
N ASP A 32 -23.91 -5.36 12.03
CA ASP A 32 -25.22 -4.90 11.56
C ASP A 32 -25.21 -3.47 11.02
N SER A 33 -24.14 -2.72 11.30
CA SER A 33 -23.94 -1.36 10.83
C SER A 33 -22.57 -1.26 10.17
N PRO A 34 -22.39 -1.64 8.90
CA PRO A 34 -21.09 -1.53 8.22
C PRO A 34 -20.63 -0.07 8.09
N ILE A 35 -19.31 0.14 8.06
CA ILE A 35 -18.71 1.50 8.05
C ILE A 35 -18.90 2.26 6.72
N GLY A 36 -19.33 1.58 5.65
CA GLY A 36 -19.49 2.18 4.32
C GLY A 36 -18.18 2.40 3.55
N LEU A 37 -17.08 1.82 4.05
CA LEU A 37 -15.80 1.69 3.37
C LEU A 37 -15.53 0.21 3.11
N SER A 38 -14.83 -0.10 2.02
CA SER A 38 -14.25 -1.44 1.84
C SER A 38 -13.14 -1.68 2.89
N PRO A 39 -12.78 -2.94 3.16
CA PRO A 39 -11.67 -3.26 4.07
C PRO A 39 -10.37 -2.57 3.68
N TRP A 40 -10.07 -2.53 2.39
CA TRP A 40 -8.92 -1.85 1.78
C TRP A 40 -8.87 -0.36 2.13
N GLU A 41 -9.98 0.35 1.94
CA GLU A 41 -10.11 1.78 2.25
C GLU A 41 -10.07 2.05 3.76
N GLY A 42 -10.81 1.27 4.55
CA GLY A 42 -10.94 1.45 6.00
C GLY A 42 -9.60 1.29 6.72
N TRP A 43 -8.89 0.19 6.46
CA TRP A 43 -7.56 -0.02 7.04
C TRP A 43 -6.55 0.99 6.53
N LEU A 44 -6.61 1.39 5.25
CA LEU A 44 -5.69 2.39 4.71
C LEU A 44 -5.90 3.75 5.38
N LEU A 45 -7.15 4.13 5.63
CA LEU A 45 -7.47 5.34 6.36
C LEU A 45 -6.87 5.32 7.77
N LEU A 46 -7.01 4.22 8.52
CA LEU A 46 -6.37 4.08 9.84
C LEU A 46 -4.84 4.19 9.73
N CYS A 47 -4.25 3.62 8.68
CA CYS A 47 -2.80 3.68 8.45
C CYS A 47 -2.34 5.12 8.19
N LEU A 48 -3.10 5.87 7.40
CA LEU A 48 -2.82 7.27 7.08
C LEU A 48 -3.02 8.18 8.29
N ILE A 49 -4.04 7.95 9.12
CA ILE A 49 -4.24 8.65 10.40
C ILE A 49 -3.01 8.49 11.29
N ARG A 50 -2.55 7.25 11.47
CA ARG A 50 -1.35 6.96 12.27
C ARG A 50 -0.09 7.58 11.65
N HIS A 51 0.03 7.56 10.32
CA HIS A 51 1.13 8.21 9.61
C HIS A 51 1.11 9.73 9.79
N ARG A 52 -0.06 10.37 9.82
CA ARG A 52 -0.17 11.81 10.09
C ARG A 52 0.36 12.16 11.50
N GLY A 53 0.05 11.35 12.50
CA GLY A 53 0.64 11.51 13.85
C GLY A 53 2.16 11.41 13.85
N ARG A 54 2.74 10.53 13.03
CA ARG A 54 4.20 10.44 12.83
C ARG A 54 4.79 11.68 12.15
N GLN A 55 4.12 12.23 11.14
CA GLN A 55 4.56 13.50 10.52
C GLN A 55 4.53 14.65 11.52
N GLN A 56 3.52 14.67 12.40
CA GLN A 56 3.40 15.66 13.47
C GLN A 56 4.55 15.52 14.48
N PHE A 57 4.91 14.30 14.86
CA PHE A 57 6.10 14.04 15.70
C PHE A 57 7.39 14.61 15.07
N VAL A 58 7.58 14.46 13.75
CA VAL A 58 8.75 15.02 13.06
C VAL A 58 8.74 16.55 13.12
N LEU A 59 7.59 17.18 12.85
CA LEU A 59 7.42 18.63 12.94
C LEU A 59 7.78 19.15 14.34
N GLU A 60 7.22 18.54 15.38
CA GLU A 60 7.45 18.94 16.78
C GLU A 60 8.91 18.78 17.20
N ASN A 61 9.55 17.66 16.85
CA ASN A 61 10.97 17.46 17.16
C ASN A 61 11.86 18.44 16.38
N MET A 62 11.51 18.74 15.13
CA MET A 62 12.24 19.71 14.34
C MET A 62 12.19 21.10 14.98
N GLN A 63 11.00 21.56 15.38
CA GLN A 63 10.83 22.87 16.02
C GLN A 63 11.45 22.92 17.41
N ALA A 64 11.17 21.93 18.26
CA ALA A 64 11.55 21.97 19.67
C ALA A 64 13.01 21.58 19.94
N ARG A 65 13.64 20.80 19.04
CA ARG A 65 14.95 20.18 19.32
C ARG A 65 16.00 20.41 18.24
N LEU A 66 15.59 20.75 17.02
CA LEU A 66 16.50 20.95 15.89
C LEU A 66 16.60 22.39 15.40
N ASP A 67 15.96 23.33 16.11
CA ASP A 67 15.89 24.76 15.77
C ASP A 67 15.36 25.03 14.35
N GLY A 68 14.62 24.07 13.76
CA GLY A 68 14.06 24.21 12.43
C GLY A 68 12.79 25.04 12.45
N ASP A 69 12.63 25.90 11.44
CA ASP A 69 11.41 26.66 11.21
C ASP A 69 10.70 26.13 9.94
N PRO A 70 9.49 25.54 10.05
CA PRO A 70 8.80 24.97 8.90
C PRO A 70 8.46 26.02 7.85
N GLU A 71 8.21 27.27 8.24
CA GLU A 71 7.91 28.36 7.31
C GLU A 71 9.13 28.68 6.45
N THR A 72 10.29 28.90 7.09
CA THR A 72 11.55 29.15 6.41
C THR A 72 11.96 27.97 5.51
N MET A 73 11.79 26.72 5.97
CA MET A 73 12.09 25.54 5.17
C MET A 73 11.14 25.39 3.96
N ALA A 74 9.85 25.69 4.12
CA ALA A 74 8.87 25.63 3.04
C ALA A 74 9.20 26.62 1.91
N LYS A 75 9.65 27.84 2.27
CA LYS A 75 9.94 28.95 1.34
C LYS A 75 11.33 28.85 0.72
N ALA A 76 12.35 28.63 1.53
CA ALA A 76 13.76 28.66 1.10
C ALA A 76 14.33 27.27 0.77
N GLY A 77 13.60 26.20 1.05
CA GLY A 77 14.06 24.83 0.84
C GLY A 77 15.37 24.57 1.59
N ALA A 78 16.39 24.09 0.87
CA ALA A 78 17.68 23.74 1.47
C ALA A 78 18.45 24.93 2.05
N LEU A 79 18.12 26.15 1.63
CA LEU A 79 18.69 27.38 2.19
C LEU A 79 17.99 27.80 3.50
N GLY A 80 16.86 27.18 3.83
CA GLY A 80 16.13 27.39 5.07
C GLY A 80 16.48 26.42 6.19
N HIS A 81 17.49 25.58 5.99
CA HIS A 81 17.93 24.63 7.03
C HIS A 81 18.56 25.39 8.22
N PRO A 82 18.34 24.93 9.46
CA PRO A 82 18.96 25.56 10.63
C PRO A 82 20.49 25.41 10.59
N ASP A 83 21.21 26.27 11.32
CA ASP A 83 22.67 26.23 11.45
C ASP A 83 23.12 25.06 12.33
N ARG A 84 22.94 23.85 11.79
CA ARG A 84 23.24 22.56 12.41
C ARG A 84 23.73 21.57 11.35
N PRO A 85 24.42 20.49 11.76
CA PRO A 85 24.77 19.42 10.83
C PRO A 85 23.53 18.91 10.11
N ARG A 86 23.63 18.70 8.78
CA ARG A 86 22.51 18.19 7.96
C ARG A 86 22.02 16.82 8.40
N VAL A 87 22.89 16.03 9.04
CA VAL A 87 22.58 14.70 9.57
C VAL A 87 23.12 14.62 10.99
N GLY A 88 22.30 14.15 11.92
CA GLY A 88 22.69 14.06 13.33
C GLY A 88 21.72 13.24 14.16
N LEU A 89 22.02 13.08 15.45
CA LEU A 89 21.08 12.49 16.41
C LEU A 89 20.10 13.56 16.88
N VAL A 90 18.85 13.19 17.13
CA VAL A 90 17.87 14.11 17.71
C VAL A 90 18.28 14.40 19.17
N PRO A 91 18.51 15.68 19.55
CA PRO A 91 18.87 16.03 20.93
C PRO A 91 17.80 15.57 21.91
N GLY A 92 18.20 14.96 23.03
CA GLY A 92 17.29 14.43 24.04
C GLY A 92 16.60 13.10 23.67
N ASP A 93 16.71 12.61 22.43
CA ASP A 93 16.23 11.28 22.04
C ASP A 93 17.15 10.66 20.97
N THR A 94 18.25 10.09 21.44
CA THR A 94 19.31 9.52 20.60
C THR A 94 18.93 8.21 19.91
N ASN A 95 17.71 7.71 20.14
CA ASN A 95 17.15 6.61 19.37
C ASN A 95 16.76 7.06 17.96
N TRP A 96 16.54 8.36 17.75
CA TRP A 96 16.24 8.94 16.45
C TRP A 96 17.45 9.65 15.85
N ARG A 97 17.62 9.46 14.54
CA ARG A 97 18.57 10.21 13.71
C ARG A 97 17.78 11.09 12.74
N TYR A 98 18.12 12.36 12.65
CA TYR A 98 17.53 13.28 11.68
C TYR A 98 18.43 13.46 10.44
N ARG A 99 17.81 13.82 9.32
CA ARG A 99 18.45 14.27 8.09
C ARG A 99 17.60 15.37 7.47
N PHE A 100 18.14 16.59 7.38
CA PHE A 100 17.54 17.65 6.59
C PHE A 100 17.78 17.40 5.09
N HIS A 101 16.75 17.64 4.27
CA HIS A 101 16.81 17.54 2.81
C HIS A 101 15.83 18.53 2.20
N GLY A 102 16.07 18.98 0.96
CA GLY A 102 15.09 19.82 0.23
C GLY A 102 14.40 20.84 1.15
N ARG A 103 13.08 20.71 1.28
CA ARG A 103 12.22 21.50 2.17
C ARG A 103 11.72 20.74 3.41
N GLY A 104 12.40 19.67 3.78
CA GLY A 104 11.90 18.65 4.68
C GLY A 104 12.93 18.12 5.67
N CYS A 105 12.44 17.27 6.55
CA CYS A 105 13.22 16.55 7.54
C CYS A 105 12.79 15.09 7.55
N CYS A 106 13.79 14.21 7.44
CA CYS A 106 13.62 12.78 7.59
C CYS A 106 14.12 12.35 8.97
N MET A 107 13.35 11.54 9.69
CA MET A 107 13.76 10.93 10.96
C MET A 107 13.74 9.41 10.85
N THR A 108 14.86 8.78 11.19
CA THR A 108 14.99 7.32 11.21
C THR A 108 15.21 6.83 12.64
N HIS A 109 14.36 5.94 13.13
CA HIS A 109 14.57 5.27 14.41
C HIS A 109 15.67 4.21 14.26
N ARG A 110 16.75 4.35 15.03
CA ARG A 110 17.98 3.57 14.85
C ARG A 110 17.83 2.08 15.21
N VAL A 111 16.84 1.74 16.03
CA VAL A 111 16.59 0.35 16.47
C VAL A 111 15.57 -0.35 15.57
N THR A 112 14.43 0.30 15.32
CA THR A 112 13.33 -0.30 14.53
C THR A 112 13.55 -0.12 13.03
N GLY A 113 14.37 0.84 12.61
CA GLY A 113 14.57 1.19 11.20
C GLY A 113 13.42 1.98 10.59
N GLU A 114 12.40 2.33 11.38
CA GLU A 114 11.29 3.18 10.93
C GLU A 114 11.80 4.51 10.40
N GLU A 115 11.43 4.86 9.17
CA GLU A 115 11.83 6.08 8.50
C GLU A 115 10.60 6.94 8.19
N ILE A 116 10.56 8.16 8.73
CA ILE A 116 9.49 9.13 8.52
C ILE A 116 10.10 10.31 7.77
N ASP A 117 9.69 10.51 6.53
CA ASP A 117 10.15 11.58 5.66
C ASP A 117 9.01 12.60 5.49
N VAL A 118 9.28 13.87 5.84
CA VAL A 118 8.28 14.95 5.81
C VAL A 118 8.84 16.12 5.02
N ASP A 119 8.12 16.52 3.97
CA ASP A 119 8.34 17.79 3.28
C ASP A 119 7.33 18.84 3.80
N PHE A 120 7.83 20.00 4.22
CA PHE A 120 6.99 21.08 4.74
C PHE A 120 6.38 21.89 3.60
N HIS A 121 5.32 21.37 3.00
CA HIS A 121 4.53 22.09 1.99
C HIS A 121 3.52 23.02 2.65
N ASP A 122 3.39 24.23 2.12
CA ASP A 122 2.50 25.27 2.66
C ASP A 122 2.69 25.49 4.17
N GLU A 123 3.94 25.40 4.64
CA GLU A 123 4.32 25.65 6.05
C GLU A 123 3.78 24.58 7.03
N THR A 124 3.21 23.46 6.52
CA THR A 124 2.63 22.37 7.32
C THR A 124 3.32 21.03 7.08
N ALA A 125 3.12 20.09 8.01
CA ALA A 125 3.48 18.68 7.85
C ALA A 125 2.31 17.81 7.38
N ASP A 126 1.23 18.41 6.86
CA ASP A 126 -0.02 17.70 6.54
C ASP A 126 0.05 16.85 5.27
N TRP A 127 0.98 17.20 4.38
CA TRP A 127 1.06 16.62 3.05
C TRP A 127 1.84 15.30 3.08
N ILE A 128 1.19 14.24 2.63
CA ILE A 128 1.76 12.90 2.47
C ILE A 128 2.08 12.70 0.99
N GLY A 129 3.36 12.50 0.66
CA GLY A 129 3.78 12.14 -0.69
C GLY A 129 3.55 10.66 -0.97
N ARG A 130 2.91 10.30 -2.10
CA ARG A 130 2.63 8.90 -2.47
C ARG A 130 3.88 8.03 -2.45
N PHE A 131 4.95 8.51 -3.09
CA PHE A 131 6.22 7.78 -3.14
C PHE A 131 6.82 7.54 -1.75
N PHE A 132 6.81 8.58 -0.89
CA PHE A 132 7.37 8.48 0.45
C PHE A 132 6.52 7.58 1.36
N PHE A 133 5.20 7.58 1.21
CA PHE A 133 4.33 6.68 1.96
C PHE A 133 4.55 5.20 1.58
N VAL A 134 4.69 4.91 0.29
CA VAL A 134 5.06 3.56 -0.17
C VAL A 134 6.44 3.14 0.38
N LYS A 135 7.41 4.06 0.37
CA LYS A 135 8.75 3.81 0.93
C LYS A 135 8.73 3.60 2.45
N TYR A 136 7.88 4.33 3.15
CA TYR A 136 7.64 4.12 4.57
C TYR A 136 7.15 2.69 4.82
N LEU A 137 6.12 2.22 4.10
CA LEU A 137 5.63 0.84 4.23
C LEU A 137 6.71 -0.20 3.92
N ASP A 138 7.51 0.01 2.86
CA ASP A 138 8.67 -0.83 2.52
C ASP A 138 9.74 -0.89 3.64
N SER A 139 9.88 0.19 4.42
CA SER A 139 10.94 0.33 5.44
C SER A 139 10.62 -0.37 6.77
N LEU A 140 9.36 -0.72 7.01
CA LEU A 140 8.89 -1.21 8.30
C LEU A 140 9.44 -2.60 8.64
N ARG A 141 10.34 -2.68 9.62
CA ARG A 141 10.82 -3.96 10.16
C ARG A 141 9.86 -4.57 11.19
N ARG A 142 9.08 -3.72 11.86
CA ARG A 142 8.13 -4.09 12.91
C ARG A 142 6.83 -3.30 12.71
N PRO A 143 6.02 -3.66 11.71
CA PRO A 143 4.73 -3.02 11.50
C PRO A 143 3.82 -3.23 12.72
N THR A 144 3.01 -2.23 13.05
CA THR A 144 1.92 -2.36 14.06
C THR A 144 0.77 -3.15 13.47
N PHE A 145 -0.32 -3.32 14.21
CA PHE A 145 -1.49 -4.03 13.69
C PHE A 145 -2.04 -3.47 12.37
N VAL A 146 -2.08 -2.14 12.24
CA VAL A 146 -2.63 -1.48 11.05
C VAL A 146 -1.75 -1.74 9.84
N GLU A 147 -0.43 -1.53 9.95
CA GLU A 147 0.45 -1.74 8.79
C GLU A 147 0.60 -3.23 8.42
N LYS A 148 0.49 -4.14 9.40
CA LYS A 148 0.39 -5.59 9.11
C LYS A 148 -0.81 -5.87 8.24
N ARG A 149 -1.98 -5.33 8.60
CA ARG A 149 -3.19 -5.56 7.83
C ARG A 149 -3.14 -4.92 6.45
N ILE A 150 -2.50 -3.76 6.31
CA ILE A 150 -2.21 -3.15 5.01
C ILE A 150 -1.33 -4.04 4.15
N ASN A 151 -0.27 -4.64 4.70
CA ASN A 151 0.58 -5.55 3.93
C ASN A 151 -0.14 -6.84 3.50
N GLU A 152 -1.17 -7.26 4.23
CA GLU A 152 -2.02 -8.39 3.83
C GLU A 152 -2.99 -8.00 2.70
N LEU A 153 -3.61 -6.82 2.79
CA LEU A 153 -4.59 -6.32 1.80
C LEU A 153 -3.92 -5.77 0.53
N TYR A 154 -2.70 -5.24 0.66
CA TYR A 154 -1.87 -4.68 -0.41
C TYR A 154 -0.47 -5.32 -0.43
N PRO A 155 -0.33 -6.60 -0.83
CA PRO A 155 0.94 -7.32 -0.74
C PRO A 155 2.11 -6.67 -1.48
N SER A 156 1.85 -6.01 -2.62
CA SER A 156 2.82 -5.12 -3.25
C SER A 156 2.60 -3.69 -2.75
N PRO A 157 3.57 -3.05 -2.05
CA PRO A 157 3.34 -1.77 -1.40
C PRO A 157 2.91 -0.62 -2.32
N SER A 158 3.30 -0.62 -3.60
CA SER A 158 2.81 0.41 -4.54
C SER A 158 1.30 0.37 -4.78
N THR A 159 0.66 -0.79 -4.56
CA THR A 159 -0.78 -0.98 -4.81
C THR A 159 -1.67 -0.22 -3.84
N VAL A 160 -1.13 0.27 -2.71
CA VAL A 160 -1.85 1.20 -1.83
C VAL A 160 -2.27 2.49 -2.54
N ASN A 161 -1.60 2.85 -3.64
CA ASN A 161 -2.03 3.98 -4.49
C ASN A 161 -3.45 3.82 -5.03
N ILE A 162 -3.93 2.57 -5.21
CA ILE A 162 -5.33 2.32 -5.57
C ILE A 162 -6.25 2.75 -4.43
N GLY A 163 -5.94 2.37 -3.19
CA GLY A 163 -6.71 2.81 -2.02
C GLY A 163 -6.65 4.32 -1.80
N ILE A 164 -5.51 4.96 -2.10
CA ILE A 164 -5.38 6.42 -2.03
C ILE A 164 -6.31 7.07 -3.07
N ASP A 165 -6.34 6.55 -4.30
CA ASP A 165 -7.27 7.04 -5.34
C ASP A 165 -8.74 6.87 -4.90
N GLU A 166 -9.10 5.73 -4.32
CA GLU A 166 -10.44 5.46 -3.79
C GLU A 166 -10.84 6.44 -2.67
N LEU A 167 -9.94 6.69 -1.71
CA LEU A 167 -10.20 7.65 -0.63
C LEU A 167 -10.25 9.11 -1.13
N LEU A 168 -9.51 9.46 -2.18
CA LEU A 168 -9.60 10.76 -2.88
C LEU A 168 -10.93 10.91 -3.60
N GLU A 169 -11.40 9.88 -4.31
CA GLU A 169 -12.70 9.85 -5.00
C GLU A 169 -13.87 10.03 -4.02
N ARG A 170 -13.70 9.55 -2.77
CA ARG A 170 -14.65 9.77 -1.67
C ARG A 170 -14.47 11.10 -0.93
N GLY A 171 -13.46 11.91 -1.27
CA GLY A 171 -13.18 13.16 -0.56
C GLY A 171 -12.81 12.98 0.92
N ILE A 172 -12.34 11.79 1.30
CA ILE A 172 -11.75 11.54 2.63
C ILE A 172 -10.30 12.02 2.64
N LEU A 173 -9.67 12.06 1.47
CA LEU A 173 -8.40 12.72 1.22
C LEU A 173 -8.59 13.94 0.34
N GLU A 174 -7.72 14.92 0.50
CA GLU A 174 -7.60 16.08 -0.39
C GLU A 174 -6.34 15.94 -1.25
N ALA A 175 -6.47 16.12 -2.55
CA ALA A 175 -5.34 16.09 -3.48
C ALA A 175 -4.51 17.37 -3.39
N GLY A 176 -3.19 17.24 -3.40
CA GLY A 176 -2.29 18.37 -3.60
C GLY A 176 -2.33 18.86 -5.04
N LYS A 177 -1.79 20.06 -5.28
CA LYS A 177 -1.83 20.78 -6.57
C LYS A 177 -1.40 19.95 -7.80
N TYR A 178 -0.54 18.96 -7.61
CA TYR A 178 0.01 18.12 -8.69
C TYR A 178 -0.35 16.63 -8.54
N GLY A 179 -1.21 16.25 -7.58
CA GLY A 179 -1.62 14.86 -7.33
C GLY A 179 -0.55 13.91 -6.77
N ALA A 180 0.71 14.38 -6.67
CA ALA A 180 1.83 13.62 -6.10
C ALA A 180 1.77 13.51 -4.56
N SER A 181 1.05 14.43 -3.93
CA SER A 181 0.78 14.44 -2.49
C SER A 181 -0.72 14.55 -2.22
N PHE A 182 -1.09 14.19 -1.00
CA PHE A 182 -2.45 14.28 -0.50
C PHE A 182 -2.42 14.54 1.02
N ARG A 183 -3.55 14.90 1.61
CA ARG A 183 -3.70 15.02 3.07
C ARG A 183 -5.06 14.48 3.52
N LEU A 184 -5.20 14.22 4.82
CA LEU A 184 -6.49 13.84 5.40
C LEU A 184 -7.46 15.03 5.33
N ALA A 185 -8.69 14.78 4.87
CA ALA A 185 -9.79 15.76 4.88
C ALA A 185 -10.59 15.73 6.20
N ILE A 186 -10.13 14.94 7.18
CA ILE A 186 -10.82 14.69 8.44
C ILE A 186 -9.87 14.94 9.63
N PRO A 187 -10.41 15.27 10.82
CA PRO A 187 -9.64 15.31 12.06
C PRO A 187 -9.03 13.95 12.36
N TRP A 188 -7.83 13.91 12.94
CA TRP A 188 -7.04 12.68 13.06
C TRP A 188 -6.46 12.45 14.45
N GLU A 189 -6.35 13.49 15.28
CA GLU A 189 -5.65 13.49 16.55
C GLU A 189 -6.27 12.49 17.55
N ASP A 190 -7.58 12.59 17.76
CA ASP A 190 -8.33 11.67 18.64
C ASP A 190 -8.30 10.23 18.11
N LEU A 191 -8.36 10.06 16.79
CA LEU A 191 -8.29 8.75 16.15
C LEU A 191 -6.90 8.13 16.35
N CYS A 192 -5.82 8.91 16.26
CA CYS A 192 -4.46 8.43 16.53
C CYS A 192 -4.33 7.92 17.97
N ASN A 193 -4.86 8.68 18.94
CA ASN A 193 -4.87 8.27 20.36
C ASN A 193 -5.67 6.98 20.59
N LEU A 194 -6.79 6.78 19.87
CA LEU A 194 -7.55 5.53 19.94
C LEU A 194 -6.78 4.35 19.33
N LEU A 195 -6.06 4.55 18.23
CA LEU A 195 -5.25 3.51 17.60
C LEU A 195 -4.10 3.05 18.51
N ASP A 196 -3.44 3.97 19.22
CA ASP A 196 -2.38 3.62 20.18
C ASP A 196 -2.92 2.78 21.35
N GLN A 197 -4.12 3.10 21.84
CA GLN A 197 -4.80 2.29 22.86
C GLN A 197 -5.18 0.90 22.33
N ILE A 198 -5.64 0.79 21.08
CA ILE A 198 -5.98 -0.51 20.48
C ILE A 198 -4.72 -1.37 20.31
N GLU A 199 -3.61 -0.78 19.84
CA GLU A 199 -2.34 -1.50 19.69
C GLU A 199 -1.86 -2.07 21.04
N PHE A 200 -2.05 -1.35 22.15
CA PHE A 200 -1.73 -1.86 23.49
C PHE A 200 -2.50 -3.14 23.85
N HIS A 201 -3.74 -3.27 23.37
CA HIS A 201 -4.60 -4.43 23.59
C HIS A 201 -4.56 -5.46 22.44
N TRP A 202 -3.76 -5.25 21.40
CA TRP A 202 -3.82 -6.06 20.16
C TRP A 202 -3.53 -7.55 20.35
N SER A 203 -2.83 -7.92 21.42
CA SER A 203 -2.58 -9.32 21.75
C SER A 203 -3.85 -10.09 22.14
N ASP A 204 -4.92 -9.40 22.56
CA ASP A 204 -6.21 -10.02 22.86
C ASP A 204 -6.95 -10.43 21.57
N PRO A 205 -7.34 -11.71 21.40
CA PRO A 205 -8.17 -12.15 20.28
C PRO A 205 -9.49 -11.36 20.15
N GLY A 206 -10.10 -10.96 21.28
CA GLY A 206 -11.34 -10.18 21.28
C GLY A 206 -11.17 -8.82 20.63
N THR A 207 -10.12 -8.09 20.99
CA THR A 207 -9.74 -6.82 20.35
C THR A 207 -9.54 -6.97 18.84
N ARG A 208 -8.84 -8.02 18.39
CA ARG A 208 -8.60 -8.25 16.95
C ARG A 208 -9.89 -8.49 16.19
N HIS A 209 -10.79 -9.31 16.75
CA HIS A 209 -12.09 -9.59 16.17
C HIS A 209 -12.94 -8.30 16.07
N LEU A 210 -13.03 -7.54 17.16
CA LEU A 210 -13.78 -6.27 17.18
C LEU A 210 -13.19 -5.24 16.22
N ALA A 211 -11.87 -5.15 16.08
CA ALA A 211 -11.22 -4.24 15.13
C ALA A 211 -11.53 -4.60 13.67
N ALA A 212 -11.51 -5.90 13.32
CA ALA A 212 -11.92 -6.36 12.00
C ALA A 212 -13.39 -6.00 11.72
N ALA A 213 -14.30 -6.23 12.67
CA ALA A 213 -15.70 -5.84 12.54
C ALA A 213 -15.87 -4.30 12.46
N ALA A 214 -15.08 -3.54 13.21
CA ALA A 214 -15.08 -2.08 13.16
C ALA A 214 -14.73 -1.57 11.76
N MET A 215 -13.81 -2.22 11.04
CA MET A 215 -13.45 -1.83 9.67
C MET A 215 -14.27 -2.56 8.59
N SER A 216 -15.31 -3.30 8.97
CA SER A 216 -16.08 -4.16 8.06
C SER A 216 -15.17 -5.11 7.25
N ASP A 217 -14.10 -5.57 7.89
CA ASP A 217 -13.07 -6.42 7.31
C ASP A 217 -13.53 -7.87 7.25
N TRP A 218 -14.44 -8.15 6.32
CA TRP A 218 -14.98 -9.50 6.11
C TRP A 218 -13.89 -10.56 5.84
N PRO A 219 -12.84 -10.28 5.04
CA PRO A 219 -11.73 -11.22 4.90
C PRO A 219 -10.97 -11.48 6.21
N GLY A 220 -10.84 -10.47 7.07
CA GLY A 220 -10.22 -10.62 8.39
C GLY A 220 -11.10 -11.44 9.35
N LEU A 221 -12.41 -11.23 9.29
CA LEU A 221 -13.39 -11.97 10.09
C LEU A 221 -13.53 -13.43 9.63
N SER A 222 -13.54 -13.70 8.33
CA SER A 222 -13.68 -15.06 7.79
C SER A 222 -12.48 -15.96 8.10
N ALA A 223 -11.30 -15.37 8.31
CA ALA A 223 -10.12 -16.07 8.78
C ALA A 223 -10.24 -16.55 10.24
N ILE A 224 -11.19 -15.99 11.01
CA ILE A 224 -11.47 -16.35 12.41
C ILE A 224 -12.71 -17.24 12.51
N GLU A 225 -13.79 -16.88 11.81
CA GLU A 225 -15.09 -17.57 11.83
C GLU A 225 -15.61 -17.81 10.41
N LEU A 226 -15.89 -19.08 10.08
CA LEU A 226 -16.35 -19.49 8.74
C LEU A 226 -17.71 -18.89 8.34
N ASP A 227 -18.52 -18.46 9.31
CA ASP A 227 -19.85 -17.87 9.08
C ASP A 227 -19.78 -16.56 8.25
N TYR A 228 -18.59 -15.96 8.10
CA TYR A 228 -18.38 -14.77 7.27
C TYR A 228 -17.77 -15.06 5.89
N ALA A 229 -17.60 -16.33 5.50
CA ALA A 229 -17.01 -16.71 4.22
C ALA A 229 -17.74 -16.08 3.02
N ASP A 230 -19.07 -16.16 2.96
CA ASP A 230 -19.87 -15.59 1.86
C ASP A 230 -19.68 -14.06 1.74
N ARG A 231 -19.58 -13.36 2.87
CA ARG A 231 -19.34 -11.90 2.89
C ARG A 231 -17.92 -11.56 2.45
N SER A 232 -16.95 -12.39 2.86
CA SER A 232 -15.56 -12.28 2.41
C SER A 232 -15.47 -12.46 0.89
N ASP A 233 -16.10 -13.49 0.34
CA ASP A 233 -16.12 -13.78 -1.09
C ASP A 233 -16.81 -12.68 -1.90
N ALA A 234 -17.94 -12.17 -1.41
CA ALA A 234 -18.60 -11.00 -2.00
C ALA A 234 -17.68 -9.77 -2.01
N CYS A 235 -16.96 -9.52 -0.92
CA CYS A 235 -16.04 -8.40 -0.81
C CYS A 235 -14.85 -8.52 -1.77
N PHE A 236 -14.26 -9.71 -1.90
CA PHE A 236 -13.21 -9.96 -2.90
C PHE A 236 -13.73 -9.84 -4.33
N THR A 237 -14.95 -10.32 -4.60
CA THR A 237 -15.57 -10.21 -5.93
C THR A 237 -15.75 -8.74 -6.32
N GLU A 238 -16.32 -7.93 -5.44
CA GLU A 238 -16.48 -6.49 -5.66
C GLU A 238 -15.12 -5.80 -5.89
N LYS A 239 -14.10 -6.12 -5.09
CA LYS A 239 -12.76 -5.57 -5.27
C LYS A 239 -12.14 -5.98 -6.61
N ASN A 240 -12.29 -7.23 -7.02
CA ASN A 240 -11.75 -7.74 -8.27
C ASN A 240 -12.43 -7.11 -9.49
N ASP A 241 -13.76 -6.92 -9.43
CA ASP A 241 -14.53 -6.25 -10.47
C ASP A 241 -14.14 -4.78 -10.59
N ASP A 242 -13.92 -4.10 -9.46
CA ASP A 242 -13.43 -2.72 -9.44
C ASP A 242 -12.04 -2.58 -10.07
N LEU A 243 -11.09 -3.42 -9.65
CA LEU A 243 -9.73 -3.41 -10.18
C LEU A 243 -9.69 -3.72 -11.68
N GLN A 244 -10.50 -4.66 -12.14
CA GLN A 244 -10.62 -4.95 -13.57
C GLN A 244 -11.17 -3.76 -14.34
N ARG A 245 -12.19 -3.09 -13.82
CA ARG A 245 -12.74 -1.88 -14.43
C ARG A 245 -11.68 -0.79 -14.52
N ARG A 246 -11.03 -0.45 -13.39
CA ARG A 246 -9.94 0.55 -13.35
C ARG A 246 -8.81 0.23 -14.34
N PHE A 247 -8.50 -1.05 -14.53
CA PHE A 247 -7.51 -1.50 -15.49
C PHE A 247 -7.99 -1.38 -16.93
N LEU A 248 -9.16 -1.93 -17.27
CA LEU A 248 -9.62 -2.03 -18.66
C LEU A 248 -10.22 -0.73 -19.20
N THR A 249 -10.90 0.06 -18.38
CA THR A 249 -11.69 1.22 -18.84
C THR A 249 -11.06 2.57 -18.50
N ASP A 250 -10.48 2.72 -17.31
CA ASP A 250 -10.24 4.07 -16.78
C ASP A 250 -8.83 4.57 -17.05
N ARG A 251 -7.83 3.89 -16.47
CA ARG A 251 -6.45 4.42 -16.41
C ARG A 251 -5.38 3.45 -16.87
N ARG A 252 -5.74 2.19 -17.17
CA ARG A 252 -4.77 1.10 -17.39
C ARG A 252 -3.70 1.11 -16.32
N SER A 253 -4.14 1.12 -15.06
CA SER A 253 -3.24 1.28 -13.93
C SER A 253 -2.35 0.04 -13.75
N ALA A 254 -1.02 0.24 -13.75
CA ALA A 254 -0.06 -0.80 -13.43
C ALA A 254 -0.25 -1.35 -12.01
N ASP A 255 -0.64 -0.49 -11.06
CA ASP A 255 -0.93 -0.88 -9.67
C ASP A 255 -2.22 -1.72 -9.59
N ALA A 256 -3.25 -1.43 -10.40
CA ALA A 256 -4.46 -2.25 -10.44
C ALA A 256 -4.17 -3.66 -10.96
N LEU A 257 -3.37 -3.77 -12.03
CA LEU A 257 -2.93 -5.06 -12.58
C LEU A 257 -2.09 -5.85 -11.56
N MET A 258 -1.18 -5.17 -10.85
CA MET A 258 -0.38 -5.79 -9.80
C MET A 258 -1.25 -6.29 -8.64
N LEU A 259 -2.24 -5.49 -8.21
CA LEU A 259 -3.14 -5.89 -7.12
C LEU A 259 -4.03 -7.07 -7.52
N LEU A 260 -4.56 -7.10 -8.75
CA LEU A 260 -5.26 -8.30 -9.27
C LEU A 260 -4.37 -9.55 -9.18
N ALA A 261 -3.07 -9.42 -9.48
CA ALA A 261 -2.14 -10.53 -9.40
C ALA A 261 -1.81 -10.93 -7.95
N ASP A 262 -1.72 -9.96 -7.04
CA ASP A 262 -1.48 -10.20 -5.61
C ASP A 262 -2.65 -10.93 -4.96
N LEU A 263 -3.88 -10.56 -5.33
CA LEU A 263 -5.12 -11.16 -4.83
C LEU A 263 -5.49 -12.48 -5.52
N ASN A 264 -4.68 -12.95 -6.48
CA ASN A 264 -4.98 -14.12 -7.34
C ASN A 264 -6.37 -14.02 -7.99
N ALA A 265 -6.72 -12.82 -8.48
CA ALA A 265 -8.05 -12.55 -9.01
C ALA A 265 -8.36 -13.46 -10.22
N PRO A 266 -9.60 -14.00 -10.32
CA PRO A 266 -9.98 -14.94 -11.37
C PRO A 266 -9.96 -14.32 -12.78
N ASN A 267 -10.06 -12.99 -12.86
CA ASN A 267 -10.03 -12.19 -14.09
C ASN A 267 -8.61 -11.72 -14.48
N LEU A 268 -7.57 -12.10 -13.73
CA LEU A 268 -6.18 -11.67 -13.97
C LEU A 268 -5.72 -11.97 -15.41
N ASP A 269 -6.09 -13.13 -15.95
CA ASP A 269 -5.63 -13.54 -17.29
C ASP A 269 -6.12 -12.62 -18.40
N ILE A 270 -7.37 -12.14 -18.30
CA ILE A 270 -7.94 -11.20 -19.26
C ILE A 270 -7.14 -9.90 -19.23
N CYS A 271 -6.86 -9.39 -18.03
CA CYS A 271 -6.08 -8.17 -17.83
C CYS A 271 -4.63 -8.33 -18.28
N LEU A 272 -3.98 -9.46 -17.98
CA LEU A 272 -2.61 -9.76 -18.42
C LEU A 272 -2.50 -9.86 -19.94
N GLY A 273 -3.45 -10.52 -20.60
CA GLY A 273 -3.48 -10.61 -22.06
C GLY A 273 -3.52 -9.22 -22.69
N SER A 274 -4.44 -8.36 -22.22
CA SER A 274 -4.52 -6.97 -22.66
C SER A 274 -3.23 -6.19 -22.37
N ALA A 275 -2.64 -6.35 -21.18
CA ALA A 275 -1.41 -5.66 -20.77
C ALA A 275 -0.19 -6.03 -21.64
N LEU A 276 -0.03 -7.30 -21.99
CA LEU A 276 1.09 -7.79 -22.80
C LEU A 276 1.00 -7.33 -24.26
N GLU A 277 -0.19 -6.97 -24.73
CA GLU A 277 -0.42 -6.42 -26.06
C GLU A 277 -0.16 -4.91 -26.12
N MET A 278 -0.08 -4.22 -24.99
CA MET A 278 0.15 -2.76 -24.95
C MET A 278 1.55 -2.36 -25.42
N PRO A 279 1.74 -1.10 -25.88
CA PRO A 279 3.06 -0.52 -26.10
C PRO A 279 3.93 -0.49 -24.84
N SER A 280 5.20 -0.16 -25.04
CA SER A 280 6.20 0.00 -23.99
C SER A 280 5.72 0.98 -22.91
N SER A 281 5.45 0.45 -21.72
CA SER A 281 4.83 1.22 -20.63
C SER A 281 5.12 0.59 -19.27
N GLY A 282 4.83 1.33 -18.20
CA GLY A 282 4.87 0.77 -16.84
C GLY A 282 3.91 -0.41 -16.65
N VAL A 283 2.81 -0.44 -17.41
CA VAL A 283 1.84 -1.55 -17.43
C VAL A 283 2.45 -2.81 -18.01
N LEU A 284 3.07 -2.71 -19.20
CA LEU A 284 3.75 -3.84 -19.82
C LEU A 284 4.87 -4.38 -18.93
N SER A 285 5.65 -3.48 -18.32
CA SER A 285 6.70 -3.86 -17.36
C SER A 285 6.13 -4.61 -16.15
N SER A 286 4.99 -4.17 -15.62
CA SER A 286 4.29 -4.83 -14.53
C SER A 286 3.71 -6.19 -14.93
N ALA A 287 3.15 -6.30 -16.14
CA ALA A 287 2.66 -7.57 -16.68
C ALA A 287 3.79 -8.60 -16.80
N LEU A 288 4.96 -8.21 -17.32
CA LEU A 288 6.15 -9.07 -17.36
C LEU A 288 6.59 -9.49 -15.96
N LYS A 289 6.62 -8.55 -15.00
CA LYS A 289 6.95 -8.87 -13.60
C LYS A 289 5.97 -9.92 -13.03
N ILE A 290 4.68 -9.80 -13.31
CA ILE A 290 3.66 -10.77 -12.88
C ILE A 290 3.88 -12.13 -13.54
N VAL A 291 4.09 -12.18 -14.86
CA VAL A 291 4.34 -13.41 -15.62
C VAL A 291 5.56 -14.15 -15.06
N GLY A 292 6.65 -13.43 -14.77
CA GLY A 292 7.85 -14.00 -14.16
C GLY A 292 7.60 -14.51 -12.74
N ARG A 293 7.00 -13.67 -11.88
CA ARG A 293 6.76 -14.00 -10.46
C ARG A 293 5.83 -15.19 -10.28
N LYS A 294 4.85 -15.36 -11.17
CA LYS A 294 3.88 -16.47 -11.13
C LYS A 294 4.26 -17.65 -12.03
N SER A 295 5.46 -17.65 -12.61
CA SER A 295 5.94 -18.69 -13.53
C SER A 295 4.96 -19.00 -14.68
N LEU A 296 4.35 -17.96 -15.25
CA LEU A 296 3.34 -18.08 -16.32
C LEU A 296 3.94 -17.99 -17.73
N ALA A 297 5.26 -18.11 -17.86
CA ALA A 297 5.97 -17.89 -19.13
C ALA A 297 5.52 -18.84 -20.25
N ASP A 298 5.20 -20.10 -19.94
CA ASP A 298 4.72 -21.07 -20.94
C ASP A 298 3.40 -20.62 -21.56
N ARG A 299 2.45 -20.24 -20.69
CA ARG A 299 1.10 -19.78 -21.05
C ARG A 299 1.13 -18.54 -21.93
N TRP A 300 2.06 -17.62 -21.68
CA TRP A 300 2.18 -16.35 -22.39
C TRP A 300 3.31 -16.33 -23.43
N SER A 301 3.84 -17.50 -23.82
CA SER A 301 5.02 -17.61 -24.67
C SER A 301 4.86 -16.96 -26.05
N THR A 302 3.66 -16.97 -26.62
CA THR A 302 3.34 -16.27 -27.88
C THR A 302 3.46 -14.75 -27.73
N GLN A 303 2.87 -14.18 -26.67
CA GLN A 303 2.93 -12.75 -26.39
C GLN A 303 4.35 -12.30 -26.06
N LEU A 304 5.11 -13.11 -25.31
CA LEU A 304 6.52 -12.85 -25.02
C LEU A 304 7.37 -12.81 -26.31
N LYS A 305 7.15 -13.75 -27.24
CA LYS A 305 7.80 -13.72 -28.56
C LYS A 305 7.43 -12.46 -29.33
N ASN A 306 6.14 -12.11 -29.35
CA ASN A 306 5.68 -10.89 -30.02
C ASN A 306 6.39 -9.65 -29.47
N ILE A 307 6.56 -9.52 -28.15
CA ILE A 307 7.29 -8.40 -27.53
C ILE A 307 8.74 -8.31 -28.02
N ILE A 308 9.44 -9.44 -28.14
CA ILE A 308 10.84 -9.48 -28.61
C ILE A 308 10.93 -9.16 -30.11
N HIS A 309 9.93 -9.58 -30.88
CA HIS A 309 9.82 -9.34 -32.31
C HIS A 309 9.20 -7.99 -32.68
N ARG A 310 8.85 -7.13 -31.70
CA ARG A 310 8.53 -5.72 -31.93
C ARG A 310 9.79 -4.97 -32.34
N VAL A 311 10.20 -5.21 -33.57
CA VAL A 311 11.23 -4.49 -34.30
C VAL A 311 10.49 -3.67 -35.35
N ASP A 312 9.72 -2.69 -34.90
CA ASP A 312 9.11 -1.74 -35.81
C ASP A 312 10.15 -0.65 -36.11
N PRO A 313 10.68 -0.55 -37.34
CA PRO A 313 11.61 0.52 -37.71
C PRO A 313 10.97 1.92 -37.62
N ASN A 314 9.64 2.01 -37.56
CA ASN A 314 8.87 3.26 -37.44
C ASN A 314 8.05 3.36 -36.15
N GLY A 315 8.16 2.39 -35.23
CA GLY A 315 7.40 2.32 -33.99
C GLY A 315 8.25 2.53 -32.75
N GLU A 316 7.62 2.67 -31.58
CA GLU A 316 8.34 2.78 -30.32
C GLU A 316 9.04 1.46 -29.98
N LEU A 317 10.38 1.47 -30.07
CA LEU A 317 11.20 0.33 -29.66
C LEU A 317 10.92 -0.03 -28.19
N PRO A 318 10.81 -1.32 -27.84
CA PRO A 318 10.73 -1.73 -26.45
C PRO A 318 11.94 -1.22 -25.67
N SER A 319 11.67 -0.62 -24.51
CA SER A 319 12.75 -0.22 -23.60
C SER A 319 13.64 -1.43 -23.32
N PRO A 320 14.99 -1.29 -23.30
CA PRO A 320 15.89 -2.43 -23.21
C PRO A 320 15.57 -3.41 -22.07
N HIS A 321 15.10 -2.90 -20.93
CA HIS A 321 14.71 -3.73 -19.79
C HIS A 321 13.48 -4.62 -20.06
N ILE A 322 12.47 -4.16 -20.81
CA ILE A 322 11.28 -4.93 -21.20
C ILE A 322 11.72 -6.09 -22.09
N TRP A 323 12.53 -5.77 -23.11
CA TRP A 323 13.03 -6.76 -24.08
C TRP A 323 13.88 -7.83 -23.40
N ILE A 324 14.86 -7.42 -22.58
CA ILE A 324 15.73 -8.35 -21.84
C ILE A 324 14.92 -9.24 -20.90
N THR A 325 13.91 -8.69 -20.24
CA THR A 325 13.06 -9.45 -19.30
C THR A 325 12.25 -10.52 -20.03
N ALA A 326 11.60 -10.17 -21.15
CA ALA A 326 10.86 -11.13 -21.97
C ALA A 326 11.78 -12.22 -22.54
N LEU A 327 12.96 -11.85 -23.05
CA LEU A 327 13.93 -12.80 -23.58
C LEU A 327 14.42 -13.79 -22.50
N LYS A 328 14.74 -13.31 -21.29
CA LYS A 328 15.15 -14.17 -20.18
C LYS A 328 14.11 -15.24 -19.87
N MET A 329 12.83 -14.88 -19.82
CA MET A 329 11.74 -15.83 -19.58
C MET A 329 11.63 -16.89 -20.68
N LEU A 330 11.76 -16.50 -21.96
CA LEU A 330 11.73 -17.47 -23.07
C LEU A 330 12.93 -18.41 -23.08
N VAL A 331 14.13 -17.90 -22.73
CA VAL A 331 15.33 -18.74 -22.63
C VAL A 331 15.17 -19.78 -21.51
N GLN A 332 14.67 -19.36 -20.33
CA GLN A 332 14.38 -20.27 -19.22
C GLN A 332 13.36 -21.35 -19.61
N LEU A 333 12.27 -20.95 -20.27
CA LEU A 333 11.24 -21.88 -20.75
C LEU A 333 11.81 -22.94 -21.71
N ASN A 334 12.73 -22.55 -22.59
CA ASN A 334 13.36 -23.49 -23.51
C ASN A 334 14.31 -24.45 -22.78
N GLN A 335 15.04 -24.00 -21.76
CA GLN A 335 15.92 -24.84 -20.95
C GLN A 335 15.15 -25.89 -20.14
N GLU A 336 13.99 -25.53 -19.59
CA GLU A 336 13.12 -26.47 -18.87
C GLU A 336 12.58 -27.56 -19.81
N LYS A 337 12.20 -27.18 -21.04
CA LYS A 337 11.71 -28.12 -22.07
C LYS A 337 12.80 -29.07 -22.57
N THR A 338 14.05 -28.64 -22.66
CA THR A 338 15.17 -29.51 -23.07
C THR A 338 15.69 -30.36 -21.91
N GLY A 339 15.69 -29.85 -20.68
CA GLY A 339 16.05 -30.61 -19.48
C GLY A 339 15.12 -31.79 -19.22
N ASN A 340 13.80 -31.59 -19.33
CA ASN A 340 12.81 -32.66 -19.16
C ASN A 340 12.87 -33.76 -20.23
N LYS A 341 13.39 -33.46 -21.43
CA LYS A 341 13.58 -34.47 -22.48
C LYS A 341 14.75 -35.41 -22.21
N ASN A 342 15.75 -34.96 -21.45
CA ASN A 342 16.95 -35.76 -21.15
C ASN A 342 16.80 -36.63 -19.89
N SER A 343 15.83 -36.36 -19.01
CA SER A 343 15.57 -37.14 -17.79
C SER A 343 14.56 -38.30 -17.98
N GLY A 344 13.87 -38.38 -19.12
CA GLY A 344 12.91 -39.45 -19.44
C GLY A 344 13.50 -40.66 -20.20
N GLY A 345 14.81 -40.67 -20.45
CA GLY A 345 15.48 -41.67 -21.30
C GLY A 345 16.28 -42.74 -20.54
N SER A 346 15.91 -43.08 -19.31
CA SER A 346 16.57 -44.15 -18.55
C SER A 346 15.57 -44.85 -17.64
N ILE A 347 14.98 -45.93 -18.14
CA ILE A 347 14.79 -47.25 -17.53
C ILE A 347 13.89 -48.01 -18.50
N GLU A 348 14.50 -48.82 -19.35
CA GLU A 348 14.00 -50.15 -19.73
C GLU A 348 15.08 -50.85 -20.56
N SER A 349 15.79 -51.78 -19.90
CA SER A 349 16.25 -53.04 -20.50
C SER A 349 16.76 -53.93 -19.37
N ASN A 350 15.90 -54.87 -18.99
CA ASN A 350 16.30 -56.19 -18.50
C ASN A 350 16.94 -56.99 -19.64
#